data_AF-A0A538E7K8-F1
#
_entry.id   AF-A0A538E7K8-F1
#
_cell.length_a   1.000
_cell.length_b   1.000
_cell.length_c   1.000
_cell.angle_alpha   90.00
_cell.angle_beta   90.00
_cell.angle_gamma   90.00
#
_symmetry.space_group_name_H-M   'P 1'
#
loop_
_entity.id
_entity.type
_entity.pdbx_description
1 polymer ?
#
loop_
_entity_poly.entity_id
_entity_poly.type
_entity_poly.pdbx_seq_one_letter_code
_entity_poly.pdbx_strand_id
1 'polypeptide(L)'
;MSKAADWLRQERRKVLGDWAAFCLSCGAAWRWFEEFEAEVPDECAQCGGRVLRRCASCNAPFSSAFAVECEECGKPLRPAELFGTRIRKRV
;
A
#
# COMPACT_ATOMS: atom_id res chain seq x y z
N MET A 1 4.29 14.74 16.45
CA MET A 1 4.06 15.23 15.06
C MET A 1 3.20 16.48 15.15
N SER A 2 3.51 17.54 14.40
CA SER A 2 2.72 18.78 14.46
C SER A 2 1.47 18.67 13.60
N LYS A 3 0.39 19.35 14.00
CA LYS A 3 -0.89 19.40 13.26
C LYS A 3 -0.71 19.81 11.78
N ALA A 4 0.25 20.69 11.51
CA ALA A 4 0.61 21.09 10.15
C ALA A 4 1.21 19.94 9.32
N ALA A 5 2.07 19.13 9.93
CA ALA A 5 2.68 17.97 9.28
C ALA A 5 1.68 16.85 9.00
N ASP A 6 0.62 16.73 9.79
CA ASP A 6 -0.46 15.74 9.59
C ASP A 6 -1.46 16.21 8.53
N TRP A 7 -1.76 17.51 8.48
CA TRP A 7 -2.55 18.11 7.40
C TRP A 7 -1.85 17.96 6.04
N LEU A 8 -0.55 18.28 5.95
CA LEU A 8 0.24 18.13 4.70
C LEU A 8 0.27 16.68 4.20
N ARG A 9 0.28 15.69 5.10
CA ARG A 9 0.19 14.26 4.73
C ARG A 9 -1.18 13.91 4.16
N GLN A 10 -2.25 14.40 4.78
CA GLN A 10 -3.61 14.17 4.30
C GLN A 10 -3.84 14.83 2.95
N GLU A 11 -3.35 16.05 2.75
CA GLU A 11 -3.51 16.78 1.49
C GLU A 11 -2.74 16.12 0.33
N ARG A 12 -1.51 15.64 0.58
CA ARG A 12 -0.75 14.88 -0.44
C ARG A 12 -1.42 13.58 -0.85
N ARG A 13 -2.17 12.92 0.05
CA ARG A 13 -2.93 11.71 -0.27
C ARG A 13 -4.05 12.02 -1.27
N LYS A 14 -4.74 13.16 -1.11
CA LYS A 14 -5.80 13.58 -2.05
C LYS A 14 -5.31 13.96 -3.45
N VAL A 15 -4.02 14.25 -3.63
CA VAL A 15 -3.47 14.69 -4.93
C VAL A 15 -2.65 13.59 -5.62
N LEU A 16 -1.96 12.74 -4.86
CA LEU A 16 -1.03 11.73 -5.40
C LEU A 16 -1.60 10.29 -5.36
N GLY A 17 -2.92 10.17 -5.28
CA GLY A 17 -3.65 8.93 -4.95
C GLY A 17 -3.71 8.73 -3.44
N ASP A 18 -4.84 8.29 -2.90
CA ASP A 18 -5.08 8.17 -1.45
C ASP A 18 -4.29 7.01 -0.84
N TRP A 19 -4.26 5.89 -1.55
CA TRP A 19 -3.88 4.58 -1.05
C TRP A 19 -2.87 3.90 -1.96
N ALA A 20 -2.20 2.88 -1.43
CA ALA A 20 -1.21 2.10 -2.16
C ALA A 20 -1.75 0.70 -2.45
N ALA A 21 -1.36 0.14 -3.58
CA ALA A 21 -1.50 -1.27 -3.90
C ALA A 21 -0.12 -1.82 -4.29
N PHE A 22 0.11 -3.12 -4.02
CA PHE A 22 1.38 -3.75 -4.35
C PHE A 22 1.21 -5.23 -4.71
N CYS A 23 2.05 -5.69 -5.64
CA CYS A 23 2.17 -7.10 -5.98
C CYS A 23 2.88 -7.88 -4.86
N LEU A 24 2.32 -9.02 -4.49
CA LEU A 24 2.89 -9.91 -3.48
C LEU A 24 4.13 -10.69 -3.98
N SER A 25 4.29 -10.81 -5.29
CA SER A 25 5.37 -11.58 -5.91
C SER A 25 6.58 -10.71 -6.26
N CYS A 26 6.39 -9.64 -7.04
CA CYS A 26 7.49 -8.81 -7.53
C CYS A 26 7.63 -7.45 -6.84
N GLY A 27 6.69 -7.07 -5.97
CA GLY A 27 6.70 -5.79 -5.26
C GLY A 27 6.41 -4.55 -6.11
N ALA A 28 6.06 -4.70 -7.39
CA ALA A 28 5.52 -3.60 -8.18
C ALA A 28 4.37 -2.93 -7.42
N ALA A 29 4.39 -1.59 -7.36
CA ALA A 29 3.45 -0.84 -6.52
C ALA A 29 3.00 0.44 -7.21
N TRP A 30 1.78 0.85 -6.90
CA TRP A 30 1.15 2.06 -7.44
C TRP A 30 0.22 2.69 -6.42
N ARG A 31 -0.18 3.92 -6.72
CA ARG A 31 -1.17 4.67 -5.95
C ARG A 31 -2.52 4.59 -6.64
N TRP A 32 -3.58 4.68 -5.85
CA TRP A 32 -4.96 4.71 -6.34
C TRP A 32 -5.81 5.63 -5.46
N PHE A 33 -6.83 6.24 -6.05
CA PHE A 33 -7.82 7.05 -5.34
C PHE A 33 -9.01 6.20 -4.94
N GLU A 34 -9.64 6.51 -3.81
CA GLU A 34 -10.77 5.72 -3.32
C GLU A 34 -11.92 5.61 -4.33
N GLU A 35 -12.18 6.68 -5.08
CA GLU A 35 -13.18 6.71 -6.16
C GLU A 35 -12.87 5.83 -7.37
N PHE A 36 -11.59 5.47 -7.60
CA PHE A 36 -11.14 4.64 -8.73
C PHE A 36 -10.67 3.25 -8.29
N GLU A 37 -11.13 2.75 -7.13
CA GLU A 37 -10.70 1.44 -6.62
C GLU A 37 -10.96 0.29 -7.61
N ALA A 38 -12.08 0.34 -8.33
CA ALA A 38 -12.47 -0.69 -9.28
C ALA A 38 -11.49 -0.84 -10.47
N GLU A 39 -10.65 0.17 -10.71
CA GLU A 39 -9.63 0.15 -11.76
C GLU A 39 -8.31 -0.49 -11.27
N VAL A 40 -8.17 -0.78 -9.99
CA VAL A 40 -6.98 -1.43 -9.43
C VAL A 40 -7.00 -2.92 -9.81
N PRO A 41 -6.03 -3.41 -10.60
CA PRO A 41 -6.06 -4.78 -11.07
C PRO A 41 -5.81 -5.76 -9.91
N ASP A 42 -6.43 -6.93 -9.99
CA ASP A 42 -6.19 -8.04 -9.05
C ASP A 42 -4.86 -8.78 -9.33
N GLU A 43 -4.36 -8.67 -10.57
CA GLU A 43 -3.12 -9.30 -11.03
C GLU A 43 -2.10 -8.26 -11.52
N CYS A 44 -0.83 -8.53 -11.25
CA CYS A 44 0.26 -7.64 -11.60
C CYS A 44 0.62 -7.77 -13.08
N ALA A 45 0.51 -6.68 -13.83
CA ALA A 45 0.85 -6.64 -15.26
C ALA A 45 2.31 -7.05 -15.56
N GLN A 46 3.24 -6.93 -14.61
CA GLN A 46 4.65 -7.27 -14.81
C GLN A 46 4.97 -8.75 -14.60
N CYS A 47 4.22 -9.47 -13.75
CA CYS A 47 4.58 -10.85 -13.37
C CYS A 47 3.40 -11.82 -13.19
N GLY A 48 2.15 -11.36 -13.38
CA GLY A 48 0.93 -12.14 -13.12
C GLY A 48 0.62 -12.40 -11.64
N GLY A 49 1.48 -11.95 -10.73
CA GLY A 49 1.29 -12.17 -9.29
C GLY A 49 0.13 -11.37 -8.71
N ARG A 50 -0.49 -11.90 -7.65
CA ARG A 50 -1.62 -11.25 -6.96
C ARG A 50 -1.25 -9.87 -6.43
N VAL A 51 -2.16 -8.92 -6.61
CA VAL A 51 -2.09 -7.56 -6.08
C VAL A 51 -2.91 -7.47 -4.80
N LEU A 52 -2.36 -6.77 -3.82
CA LEU A 52 -3.07 -6.42 -2.59
C LEU A 52 -3.29 -4.90 -2.54
N ARG A 53 -4.56 -4.48 -2.45
CA ARG A 53 -4.98 -3.06 -2.29
C ARG A 53 -5.64 -2.76 -0.94
N ARG A 54 -6.24 -3.78 -0.32
CA ARG A 54 -6.87 -3.73 1.00
C ARG A 54 -6.48 -4.93 1.84
N CYS A 55 -6.48 -4.77 3.16
CA CYS A 55 -6.20 -5.85 4.08
C CYS A 55 -7.29 -6.92 3.98
N ALA A 56 -6.90 -8.19 3.76
CA ALA A 56 -7.85 -9.30 3.68
C ALA A 56 -8.65 -9.54 4.99
N SER A 57 -8.22 -8.97 6.12
CA SER A 57 -8.88 -9.16 7.41
C SER A 57 -9.81 -8.05 7.85
N CYS A 58 -9.51 -6.80 7.53
CA CYS A 58 -10.29 -5.65 8.00
C CYS A 58 -10.68 -4.69 6.88
N ASN A 59 -10.33 -5.01 5.63
CA ASN A 59 -10.58 -4.21 4.45
C ASN A 59 -9.95 -2.80 4.47
N ALA A 60 -9.06 -2.51 5.43
CA ALA A 60 -8.36 -1.23 5.50
C ALA A 60 -7.40 -1.07 4.31
N PRO A 61 -7.35 0.12 3.69
CA PRO A 61 -6.39 0.42 2.63
C PRO A 61 -5.00 0.73 3.22
N PHE A 62 -3.97 0.75 2.36
CA PHE A 62 -2.59 0.95 2.81
C PHE A 62 -2.11 2.36 2.52
N SER A 63 -1.59 3.07 3.53
CA SER A 63 -1.02 4.40 3.30
C SER A 63 0.38 4.38 2.67
N SER A 64 1.02 3.21 2.58
CA SER A 64 2.38 3.06 2.09
C SER A 64 2.55 1.79 1.26
N ALA A 65 3.25 1.91 0.13
CA ALA A 65 3.70 0.78 -0.68
C ALA A 65 4.77 -0.07 0.02
N PHE A 66 5.29 0.34 1.19
CA PHE A 66 6.22 -0.42 2.02
C PHE A 66 5.53 -1.14 3.19
N ALA A 67 4.19 -1.12 3.25
CA ALA A 67 3.47 -1.85 4.29
C ALA A 67 3.79 -3.35 4.24
N VAL A 68 4.10 -3.91 5.41
CA VAL A 68 4.34 -5.34 5.65
C VAL A 68 3.33 -5.90 6.66
N GLU A 69 2.80 -5.02 7.50
CA GLU A 69 1.69 -5.25 8.43
C GLU A 69 0.60 -4.20 8.16
N CYS A 70 -0.65 -4.57 8.45
CA CYS A 70 -1.77 -3.66 8.33
C CYS A 70 -1.69 -2.57 9.40
N GLU A 71 -1.73 -1.31 8.99
CA GLU A 71 -1.67 -0.16 9.91
C GLU A 71 -2.89 -0.08 10.84
N GLU A 72 -4.01 -0.70 10.46
CA GLU A 72 -5.26 -0.70 11.25
C GLU A 72 -5.36 -1.90 12.19
N CYS A 73 -5.11 -3.13 11.71
CA CYS A 73 -5.35 -4.35 12.49
C CYS A 73 -4.08 -5.14 12.86
N GLY A 74 -2.89 -4.69 12.44
CA GLY A 74 -1.61 -5.32 12.74
C GLY A 74 -1.34 -6.66 12.03
N LYS A 75 -2.29 -7.21 11.26
CA LYS A 75 -2.07 -8.49 10.58
C LYS A 75 -1.02 -8.39 9.47
N PRO A 76 -0.22 -9.44 9.26
CA PRO A 76 0.77 -9.45 8.19
C PRO A 76 0.10 -9.37 6.82
N LEU A 77 0.61 -8.48 5.97
CA LEU A 77 0.16 -8.30 4.60
C LEU A 77 1.02 -9.07 3.60
N ARG A 78 2.34 -9.12 3.86
CA ARG A 78 3.34 -9.80 3.06
C ARG A 78 4.65 -9.98 3.86
N PRO A 79 5.58 -10.84 3.41
CA PRO A 79 6.90 -10.93 4.00
C PRO A 79 7.61 -9.57 4.04
N ALA A 80 8.42 -9.35 5.08
CA ALA A 80 9.21 -8.12 5.23
C ALA A 80 10.47 -8.08 4.35
N GLU A 81 10.60 -9.03 3.43
CA GLU A 81 11.71 -9.19 2.50
C GLU A 81 11.18 -9.40 1.09
N LEU A 82 11.87 -8.81 0.12
CA LEU A 82 11.61 -8.98 -1.30
C LEU A 82 12.95 -9.09 -2.02
N PHE A 83 13.15 -10.14 -2.81
CA PHE A 83 14.39 -10.42 -3.55
C PHE A 83 15.66 -10.34 -2.68
N GLY A 84 15.65 -10.95 -1.49
CA GLY A 84 16.82 -10.94 -0.59
C GLY A 84 17.00 -9.64 0.20
N THR A 85 16.14 -8.63 0.00
CA THR A 85 16.29 -7.31 0.60
C THR A 85 15.11 -6.97 1.50
N ARG A 86 15.40 -6.48 2.70
CA ARG A 86 14.36 -6.04 3.65
C ARG A 86 13.61 -4.83 3.10
N ILE A 87 12.28 -4.89 3.15
CA ILE A 87 11.39 -3.76 2.88
C ILE A 87 11.54 -2.77 4.04
N ARG A 88 12.19 -1.62 3.80
CA ARG A 88 12.45 -0.61 4.82
C ARG A 88 11.51 0.58 4.63
N LYS A 89 10.61 0.80 5.60
CA LYS A 89 9.90 2.07 5.74
C LYS A 89 10.83 3.04 6.47
N ARG A 90 11.18 4.16 5.84
CA ARG A 90 11.96 5.22 6.49
C ARG A 90 11.06 5.87 7.54
N VAL A 91 11.44 5.77 8.82
CA VAL A 91 10.72 6.36 9.97
C VAL A 91 10.94 7.86 9.98
#